data_AF-A0A6P0S3B0-F1
#
_entry.id   AF-A0A6P0S3B0-F1
#
_cell.length_a   1.000
_cell.length_b   1.000
_cell.length_c   1.000
_cell.angle_alpha   90.00
_cell.angle_beta   90.00
_cell.angle_gamma   90.00
#
_symmetry.space_group_name_H-M   'P 1'
#
loop_
_entity.id
_entity.type
_entity.pdbx_description
1 polymer ?
#
loop_
_entity_poly.entity_id
_entity_poly.type
_entity_poly.pdbx_seq_one_letter_code
_entity_poly.pdbx_strand_id
1 'polypeptide(L)'
;MHNSLPPPGWRLLLLTLLVLGIFFRVVNLDHKVYWHDEVYTSIRIAGYTGDEVSREIFKDQVIGVQELQKYQRISPDKGLDDTLKALAKHPEHPPLYYLMARFWVQL
;
A
#
# COMPACT_ATOMS: atom_id res chain seq x y z
N MET A 1 -32.62 23.88 9.28
CA MET A 1 -32.37 23.15 8.02
C MET A 1 -32.88 21.73 8.20
N HIS A 2 -33.96 21.36 7.50
CA HIS A 2 -34.64 20.08 7.67
C HIS A 2 -33.99 19.04 6.75
N ASN A 3 -33.09 18.22 7.27
CA ASN A 3 -32.54 17.07 6.54
C ASN A 3 -33.61 15.98 6.48
N SER A 4 -34.49 16.09 5.48
CA SER A 4 -35.42 15.01 5.15
C SER A 4 -34.63 13.90 4.47
N LEU A 5 -34.58 12.74 5.12
CA LEU A 5 -33.92 11.55 4.56
C LEU A 5 -34.59 11.18 3.22
N PRO A 6 -33.83 10.74 2.21
CA PRO A 6 -34.35 10.46 0.88
C PRO A 6 -35.46 9.39 0.90
N PRO A 7 -36.33 9.31 -0.11
CA PRO A 7 -37.41 8.33 -0.16
C PRO A 7 -36.88 6.88 -0.05
N PRO A 8 -37.68 5.92 0.45
CA PRO A 8 -37.22 4.54 0.73
C PRO A 8 -36.53 3.85 -0.46
N GLY A 9 -37.02 4.06 -1.69
CA GLY A 9 -36.40 3.51 -2.90
C GLY A 9 -35.01 4.08 -3.19
N TRP A 10 -34.79 5.36 -2.92
CA TRP A 10 -33.47 6.00 -3.05
C TRP A 10 -32.49 5.50 -2.01
N ARG A 11 -32.96 5.26 -0.77
CA ARG A 11 -32.11 4.66 0.28
C ARG A 11 -31.66 3.26 -0.12
N LEU A 12 -32.58 2.43 -0.63
CA LEU A 12 -32.23 1.09 -1.08
C LEU A 12 -31.21 1.14 -2.21
N LEU A 13 -31.43 1.99 -3.22
CA LEU A 13 -30.47 2.18 -4.32
C LEU A 13 -29.09 2.59 -3.80
N LEU A 14 -29.01 3.57 -2.91
CA LEU A 14 -27.74 4.03 -2.33
C LEU A 14 -27.04 2.92 -1.55
N LEU A 15 -27.79 2.13 -0.76
CA LEU A 15 -27.25 0.99 -0.04
C LEU A 15 -26.74 -0.08 -1.00
N THR A 16 -27.49 -0.41 -2.05
CA THR A 16 -27.07 -1.38 -3.07
C THR A 16 -25.80 -0.91 -3.78
N LEU A 17 -25.72 0.36 -4.20
CA LEU A 17 -24.53 0.93 -4.83
C LEU A 17 -23.33 0.93 -3.88
N LEU A 18 -23.53 1.22 -2.60
CA LEU A 18 -22.47 1.18 -1.59
C LEU A 18 -21.93 -0.26 -1.42
N VAL A 19 -22.82 -1.24 -1.26
CA VAL A 19 -22.44 -2.66 -1.13
C VAL A 19 -21.73 -3.15 -2.37
N LEU A 20 -22.24 -2.85 -3.56
CA LEU A 20 -21.59 -3.19 -4.83
C LEU A 20 -20.22 -2.50 -4.97
N GLY A 21 -20.11 -1.23 -4.59
CA GLY A 21 -18.85 -0.49 -4.60
C GLY A 21 -17.80 -1.12 -3.69
N ILE A 22 -18.19 -1.53 -2.47
CA ILE A 22 -17.31 -2.25 -1.53
C ILE A 22 -16.93 -3.62 -2.11
N PHE A 23 -17.90 -4.36 -2.66
CA PHE A 23 -17.66 -5.67 -3.28
C PHE A 23 -16.63 -5.58 -4.42
N PHE A 24 -16.84 -4.65 -5.36
CA PHE A 24 -15.90 -4.45 -6.47
C PHE A 24 -14.54 -3.92 -6.01
N ARG A 25 -14.45 -3.26 -4.85
CA ARG A 25 -13.18 -2.84 -4.25
C ARG A 25 -12.33 -4.05 -3.82
N VAL A 26 -12.94 -5.17 -3.43
CA VAL A 26 -12.23 -6.33 -2.85
C VAL A 26 -12.16 -7.54 -3.78
N VAL A 27 -13.05 -7.65 -4.78
CA VAL A 27 -12.99 -8.76 -5.75
C VAL A 27 -11.76 -8.67 -6.66
N ASN A 28 -11.13 -9.81 -6.97
CA ASN A 28 -9.99 -9.96 -7.88
C ASN A 28 -8.82 -8.99 -7.60
N LEU A 29 -8.48 -8.77 -6.32
CA LEU A 29 -7.41 -7.87 -5.91
C LEU A 29 -6.07 -8.20 -6.59
N ASP A 30 -5.77 -9.48 -6.82
CA ASP A 30 -4.55 -9.97 -7.47
C ASP A 30 -4.46 -9.63 -8.96
N HIS A 31 -5.60 -9.33 -9.61
CA HIS A 31 -5.66 -8.90 -11.01
C HIS A 31 -5.70 -7.38 -11.17
N LYS A 32 -5.74 -6.62 -10.06
CA LYS A 32 -5.70 -5.16 -10.13
C LYS A 32 -4.29 -4.68 -10.40
N VAL A 33 -4.19 -3.58 -11.14
CA VAL A 33 -2.90 -2.96 -11.45
C VAL A 33 -2.26 -2.49 -10.16
N TYR A 34 -1.11 -3.09 -9.84
CA TYR A 34 -0.29 -2.70 -8.71
C TYR A 34 0.35 -1.33 -9.01
N TRP A 35 -0.07 -0.31 -8.27
CA TRP A 35 0.23 1.09 -8.59
C TRP A 35 1.37 1.67 -7.76
N HIS A 36 1.77 2.89 -8.11
CA HIS A 36 2.94 3.56 -7.56
C HIS A 36 2.96 3.64 -6.02
N ASP A 37 1.86 4.04 -5.38
CA ASP A 37 1.84 4.19 -3.92
C ASP A 37 1.86 2.83 -3.19
N GLU A 38 1.33 1.77 -3.82
CA GLU A 38 1.49 0.41 -3.30
C GLU A 38 2.95 -0.04 -3.36
N VAL A 39 3.67 0.26 -4.45
CA VAL A 39 5.12 0.01 -4.55
C VAL A 39 5.86 0.71 -3.40
N TYR A 40 5.60 2.01 -3.20
CA TYR A 40 6.23 2.77 -2.11
C TYR A 40 5.87 2.25 -0.73
N THR A 41 4.63 1.77 -0.56
CA THR A 41 4.21 1.14 0.69
C THR A 41 5.01 -0.13 0.95
N SER A 42 5.11 -1.01 -0.05
CA SER A 42 5.85 -2.27 0.07
C SER A 42 7.34 -2.08 0.33
N ILE A 43 8.01 -1.13 -0.34
CA ILE A 43 9.44 -0.87 -0.06
C ILE A 43 9.65 -0.31 1.35
N ARG A 44 8.76 0.58 1.83
CA ARG A 44 8.87 1.18 3.16
C ARG A 44 8.66 0.16 4.26
N ILE A 45 7.61 -0.67 4.17
CA ILE A 45 7.36 -1.73 5.17
C ILE A 45 8.46 -2.80 5.14
N ALA A 46 9.11 -3.02 3.99
CA ALA A 46 10.27 -3.90 3.86
C ALA A 46 11.56 -3.29 4.46
N GLY A 47 11.57 -1.99 4.77
CA GLY A 47 12.73 -1.30 5.38
C GLY A 47 13.68 -0.65 4.37
N TYR A 48 13.25 -0.46 3.13
CA TYR A 48 14.01 0.24 2.10
C TYR A 48 13.53 1.67 1.91
N THR A 49 14.46 2.56 1.55
CA THR A 49 14.11 3.93 1.12
C THR A 49 13.96 3.99 -0.41
N GLY A 50 13.11 4.88 -0.91
CA GLY A 50 12.97 5.08 -2.36
C GLY A 50 14.30 5.46 -3.04
N ASP A 51 15.13 6.26 -2.37
CA ASP A 51 16.46 6.66 -2.86
C ASP A 51 17.42 5.47 -2.95
N GLU A 52 17.40 4.59 -1.95
CA GLU A 52 18.22 3.37 -1.90
C GLU A 52 17.86 2.43 -3.06
N VAL A 53 16.56 2.16 -3.23
CA VAL A 53 16.08 1.31 -4.33
C VAL A 53 16.46 1.91 -5.67
N SER A 54 16.20 3.22 -5.87
CA SER A 54 16.53 3.92 -7.12
C SER A 54 18.02 3.80 -7.44
N ARG A 55 18.90 4.09 -6.47
CA ARG A 55 20.34 4.00 -6.66
C ARG A 55 20.82 2.59 -7.01
N GLU A 56 20.14 1.56 -6.50
CA GLU A 56 20.53 0.18 -6.76
C GLU A 56 20.06 -0.34 -8.12
N ILE A 57 18.91 0.12 -8.62
CA ILE A 57 18.30 -0.35 -9.86
C ILE A 57 18.71 0.45 -11.10
N PHE A 58 19.00 1.75 -10.97
CA PHE A 58 19.39 2.62 -12.09
C PHE A 58 20.89 2.54 -12.38
N LYS A 59 21.37 1.34 -12.73
CA LYS A 59 22.80 1.05 -13.02
C LYS A 59 23.08 0.71 -14.48
N ASP A 60 22.24 1.17 -15.41
CA ASP A 60 22.32 0.88 -16.85
C ASP A 60 22.37 -0.62 -17.19
N GLN A 61 21.76 -1.44 -16.33
CA GLN A 61 21.66 -2.89 -16.49
C GLN A 61 20.20 -3.31 -16.59
N VAL A 62 19.94 -4.35 -17.39
CA VAL A 62 18.62 -4.97 -17.44
C VAL A 62 18.42 -5.75 -16.14
N ILE A 63 17.45 -5.31 -15.35
CA ILE A 63 17.08 -5.94 -14.08
C ILE A 63 15.89 -6.90 -14.28
N GLY A 64 15.95 -8.04 -13.61
CA GLY A 64 14.84 -9.01 -13.61
C GLY A 64 13.70 -8.58 -12.69
N VAL A 65 12.48 -9.07 -12.95
CA VAL A 65 11.31 -8.82 -12.09
C VAL A 65 11.57 -9.32 -10.67
N GLN A 66 12.24 -10.45 -10.52
CA GLN A 66 12.57 -11.04 -9.23
C GLN A 66 13.54 -10.17 -8.42
N GLU A 67 14.48 -9.51 -9.10
CA GLU A 67 15.42 -8.58 -8.47
C GLU A 67 14.74 -7.30 -8.00
N LEU A 68 13.69 -6.84 -8.69
CA LEU A 68 12.85 -5.73 -8.24
C LEU A 68 11.97 -6.13 -7.06
N GLN A 69 11.37 -7.33 -7.10
CA GLN A 69 10.48 -7.81 -6.04
C GLN A 69 11.18 -8.01 -4.70
N LYS A 70 12.51 -8.19 -4.66
CA LYS A 70 13.26 -8.32 -3.41
C LYS A 70 13.09 -7.11 -2.48
N TYR A 71 12.94 -5.91 -3.05
CA TYR A 71 12.73 -4.68 -2.28
C TYR A 71 11.31 -4.55 -1.72
N GLN A 72 10.37 -5.34 -2.22
CA GLN A 72 8.95 -5.30 -1.85
C GLN A 72 8.59 -6.40 -0.83
N ARG A 73 9.58 -7.19 -0.40
CA ARG A 73 9.42 -8.30 0.54
C ARG A 73 10.24 -8.05 1.80
N ILE A 74 9.73 -8.48 2.94
CA ILE A 74 10.46 -8.39 4.20
C ILE A 74 11.67 -9.33 4.13
N SER A 75 12.85 -8.78 4.38
CA SER A 75 14.09 -9.56 4.52
C SER A 75 14.46 -9.67 6.00
N PRO A 76 15.05 -10.80 6.45
CA PRO A 76 15.71 -10.87 7.75
C PRO A 76 16.83 -9.83 7.92
N ASP A 77 17.37 -9.28 6.82
CA ASP A 77 18.44 -8.27 6.84
C ASP A 77 17.96 -6.86 7.20
N LYS A 78 16.64 -6.61 7.19
CA LYS A 78 16.05 -5.28 7.40
C LYS A 78 15.09 -5.29 8.57
N GLY A 79 15.37 -4.47 9.58
CA GLY A 79 14.64 -4.42 10.85
C GLY A 79 13.49 -3.43 10.90
N LEU A 80 12.85 -3.35 12.07
CA LEU A 80 11.86 -2.30 12.38
C LEU A 80 12.51 -0.91 12.39
N ASP A 81 13.77 -0.81 12.81
CA ASP A 81 14.54 0.43 12.81
C ASP A 81 14.79 0.93 11.37
N ASP A 82 15.04 0.04 10.41
CA ASP A 82 15.16 0.40 9.00
C ASP A 82 13.83 0.93 8.42
N THR A 83 12.72 0.33 8.82
CA THR A 83 11.37 0.83 8.48
C THR A 83 11.15 2.23 9.06
N LEU A 84 11.52 2.46 10.32
CA LEU A 84 11.41 3.78 10.95
C LEU A 84 12.32 4.82 10.27
N LYS A 85 13.56 4.45 9.91
CA LYS A 85 14.47 5.31 9.14
C LYS A 85 13.90 5.66 7.77
N ALA A 86 13.26 4.70 7.10
CA ALA A 86 12.62 4.92 5.81
C ALA A 86 11.41 5.87 5.89
N LEU A 87 10.69 5.85 7.02
CA LEU A 87 9.56 6.74 7.28
C LEU A 87 9.99 8.12 7.79
N ALA A 88 11.13 8.22 8.47
CA ALA A 88 11.61 9.47 9.09
C ALA A 88 11.82 10.61 8.07
N LYS A 89 12.08 10.29 6.80
CA LYS A 89 12.22 11.26 5.72
C LYS A 89 10.89 11.71 5.08
N HIS A 90 9.77 11.13 5.50
CA HIS A 90 8.44 11.33 4.92
C HIS A 90 7.38 11.65 5.98
N PRO A 91 7.35 12.88 6.52
CA PRO A 91 6.40 13.28 7.57
C PRO A 91 4.92 13.22 7.15
N GLU A 92 4.64 13.23 5.84
CA GLU A 92 3.31 13.04 5.26
C GLU A 92 2.71 11.63 5.45
N HIS A 93 3.51 10.70 5.98
CA HIS A 93 3.17 9.29 6.14
C HIS A 93 3.28 8.86 7.60
N PRO A 94 2.20 8.96 8.39
CA PRO A 94 2.21 8.61 9.80
C PRO A 94 2.69 7.18 10.02
N PRO A 95 3.67 6.95 10.92
CA PRO A 95 4.37 5.68 11.00
C PRO A 95 3.50 4.51 11.46
N LEU A 96 2.42 4.78 12.20
CA LEU A 96 1.53 3.76 12.74
C LEU A 96 0.97 2.84 11.65
N TYR A 97 0.50 3.41 10.53
CA TYR A 97 -0.04 2.62 9.42
C TYR A 97 0.99 1.63 8.87
N TYR A 98 2.21 2.11 8.62
CA TYR A 98 3.28 1.30 8.03
C TYR A 98 3.80 0.23 8.99
N LEU A 99 3.87 0.53 10.30
CA LEU A 99 4.23 -0.45 11.31
C LEU A 99 3.20 -1.56 11.39
N MET A 100 1.90 -1.22 11.44
CA MET A 100 0.82 -2.21 11.42
C MET A 100 0.85 -3.07 10.16
N ALA A 101 1.05 -2.45 8.99
CA ALA A 101 1.16 -3.15 7.72
C ALA A 101 2.39 -4.08 7.67
N ARG A 102 3.53 -3.66 8.22
CA ARG A 102 4.70 -4.52 8.34
C ARG A 102 4.41 -5.75 9.21
N PHE A 103 3.87 -5.55 10.41
CA PHE A 103 3.53 -6.68 11.29
C PHE A 103 2.53 -7.63 10.63
N TRP A 104 1.54 -7.10 9.90
CA TRP A 104 0.59 -7.91 9.14
C TRP A 104 1.26 -8.82 8.11
N VAL A 105 2.27 -8.32 7.38
CA VAL A 105 3.00 -9.10 6.36
C VAL A 105 3.98 -10.11 6.99
N GLN A 106 4.36 -9.93 8.26
CA GLN A 106 5.23 -10.87 8.99
C GLN A 106 4.48 -12.06 9.58
N LEU A 107 3.15 -11.97 9.71
CA LEU A 107 2.28 -13.06 10.19
C LEU A 107 2.07 -14.12 9.10
#